data_AF-A0A1W1BC66-F1
#
_entry.id   AF-A0A1W1BC66-F1
#
_cell.length_a   1.000
_cell.length_b   1.000
_cell.length_c   1.000
_cell.angle_alpha   90.00
_cell.angle_beta   90.00
_cell.angle_gamma   90.00
#
_symmetry.space_group_name_H-M   'P 1'
#
loop_
_entity.id
_entity.type
_entity.pdbx_description
1 polymer ?
#
loop_
_entity_poly.entity_id
_entity_poly.type
_entity_poly.pdbx_seq_one_letter_code
_entity_poly.pdbx_strand_id
1 'polypeptide(L)'
;MNTKYSTILIGLLLPLAYVHAQQTSLVPQNAKAGECYAKVVIPAKYETVDEKILVKEASQKINIIPAKYEWKEERVKVTPSSKKIIAIPPKYKTVVETIELRPAKKIWRTSLKRGAAPVSKEILVAAKLKGVDLKNSTSGTCYKEYYTPEKYKVVTEDILIQKEGEKLEVIPAKYETVEKTIEVSPAGKKSVEIPATYEYIEEKILVEKEKTVWKKGANPAQKLNGATGEIMCLVKVPAKYKTIKKKVVKTPATTKVITIPAVTKSIKVKKLVSEAEIKKVSIPAVYKKIEKRILESKSDFSWYKVGLSIDKGWNYTGHKICLVEKGAESKKIKKVLLETPATTKEVEIPATFKTVKVQKMISDVKEIKVPIKAEYKIVQKRKKISSSTQGWKRILCQTNMNQQVILKIQNALKDKGYNAGKIDGVLGGDTRRAIDKYQRDNGLATGGITYETLNSLGIKL
;
A
#
# COMPACT_ATOMS: atom_id res chain seq x y z
N MET A 1 -44.65 -26.24 -29.69
CA MET A 1 -45.56 -25.52 -28.77
C MET A 1 -46.03 -24.25 -29.46
N ASN A 2 -47.34 -24.07 -29.47
CA ASN A 2 -48.13 -23.26 -30.40
C ASN A 2 -47.73 -21.78 -30.53
N THR A 3 -47.33 -21.37 -31.72
CA THR A 3 -47.44 -20.00 -32.22
C THR A 3 -48.86 -19.73 -32.71
N LYS A 4 -49.59 -18.83 -32.02
CA LYS A 4 -50.74 -18.12 -32.59
C LYS A 4 -50.32 -16.69 -32.87
N TYR A 5 -50.07 -16.35 -34.13
CA TYR A 5 -50.08 -14.97 -34.58
C TYR A 5 -51.40 -14.73 -35.31
N SER A 6 -52.23 -13.92 -34.66
CA SER A 6 -53.50 -13.42 -35.14
C SER A 6 -53.25 -12.50 -36.34
N THR A 7 -53.90 -12.82 -37.45
CA THR A 7 -54.07 -11.99 -38.63
C THR A 7 -54.79 -10.69 -38.25
N ILE A 8 -54.04 -9.59 -38.18
CA ILE A 8 -54.61 -8.25 -38.27
C ILE A 8 -54.19 -7.68 -39.62
N LEU A 9 -55.11 -7.81 -40.57
CA LEU A 9 -55.08 -7.17 -41.88
C LEU A 9 -55.36 -5.67 -41.66
N ILE A 10 -54.32 -4.87 -41.37
CA ILE A 10 -54.43 -3.41 -41.48
C ILE A 10 -54.34 -3.10 -42.96
N GLY A 11 -55.50 -2.86 -43.57
CA GLY A 11 -55.63 -2.34 -44.92
C GLY A 11 -54.79 -1.07 -45.05
N LEU A 12 -53.71 -1.19 -45.82
CA LEU A 12 -52.84 -0.09 -46.20
C LEU A 12 -53.62 0.76 -47.22
N LEU A 13 -54.50 1.62 -46.71
CA LEU A 13 -55.08 2.75 -47.43
C LEU A 13 -53.93 3.70 -47.75
N LEU A 14 -53.25 3.42 -48.87
CA LEU A 14 -52.43 4.41 -49.56
C LEU A 14 -53.32 5.64 -49.79
N PRO A 15 -53.05 6.81 -49.20
CA PRO A 15 -53.63 8.01 -49.72
C PRO A 15 -53.08 8.15 -51.13
N LEU A 16 -53.92 7.88 -52.14
CA LEU A 16 -53.75 8.41 -53.48
C LEU A 16 -53.67 9.93 -53.31
N ALA A 17 -52.45 10.42 -53.12
CA ALA A 17 -52.17 11.83 -53.25
C ALA A 17 -52.47 12.14 -54.72
N TYR A 18 -53.69 12.60 -54.97
CA TYR A 18 -54.04 13.29 -56.20
C TYR A 18 -53.02 14.40 -56.36
N VAL A 19 -52.04 14.15 -57.24
CA VAL A 19 -51.21 15.20 -57.81
C VAL A 19 -52.21 16.07 -58.55
N HIS A 20 -52.71 17.11 -57.87
CA HIS A 20 -53.40 18.19 -58.53
C HIS A 20 -52.34 18.82 -59.44
N ALA A 21 -52.32 18.39 -60.69
CA ALA A 21 -51.73 19.17 -61.75
C ALA A 21 -52.42 20.53 -61.63
N GLN A 22 -51.70 21.53 -61.11
CA GLN A 22 -52.18 22.89 -61.09
C GLN A 22 -52.43 23.25 -62.55
N GLN A 23 -53.70 23.19 -62.95
CA GLN A 23 -54.15 23.62 -64.26
C GLN A 23 -53.76 25.10 -64.33
N THR A 24 -52.68 25.40 -65.05
CA THR A 24 -52.28 26.79 -65.24
C THR A 24 -53.42 27.46 -65.95
N SER A 25 -54.17 28.30 -65.23
CA SER A 25 -55.30 29.05 -65.76
C SER A 25 -54.90 29.65 -67.10
N LEU A 26 -55.65 29.29 -68.16
CA LEU A 26 -55.45 29.80 -69.52
C LEU A 26 -55.59 31.32 -69.58
N VAL A 27 -56.23 31.92 -68.56
CA VAL A 27 -56.46 33.36 -68.43
C VAL A 27 -56.00 33.89 -67.06
N PRO A 28 -55.56 35.15 -66.97
CA PRO A 28 -55.29 35.81 -65.68
C PRO A 28 -56.57 35.89 -64.82
N GLN A 29 -56.53 35.35 -63.61
CA GLN A 29 -57.72 35.26 -62.73
C GLN A 29 -58.21 36.60 -62.14
N ASN A 30 -57.40 37.66 -62.19
CA ASN A 30 -57.73 38.98 -61.62
C ASN A 30 -57.37 40.10 -62.59
N ALA A 31 -57.80 39.98 -63.85
CA ALA A 31 -57.54 40.96 -64.88
C ALA A 31 -58.45 42.18 -64.74
N LYS A 32 -57.86 43.38 -64.72
CA LYS A 32 -58.61 44.64 -64.74
C LYS A 32 -58.64 45.21 -66.15
N ALA A 33 -59.75 45.87 -66.49
CA ALA A 33 -59.87 46.59 -67.75
C ALA A 33 -58.73 47.62 -67.90
N GLY A 34 -58.11 47.69 -69.07
CA GLY A 34 -56.97 48.57 -69.35
C GLY A 34 -55.60 48.04 -68.90
N GLU A 35 -55.52 46.89 -68.23
CA GLU A 35 -54.26 46.27 -67.81
C GLU A 35 -53.86 45.11 -68.72
N CYS A 36 -52.57 44.99 -69.01
CA CYS A 36 -52.03 43.92 -69.85
C CYS A 36 -51.33 42.88 -68.98
N TYR A 37 -51.53 41.60 -69.30
CA TYR A 37 -50.92 40.50 -68.58
C TYR A 37 -50.17 39.59 -69.54
N ALA A 38 -49.03 39.08 -69.09
CA ALA A 38 -48.30 38.02 -69.80
C ALA A 38 -47.95 36.89 -68.84
N LYS A 39 -47.86 35.67 -69.39
CA LYS A 39 -47.33 34.51 -68.67
C LYS A 39 -45.82 34.66 -68.58
N VAL A 40 -45.34 35.11 -67.43
CA VAL A 40 -43.91 35.35 -67.16
C VAL A 40 -43.33 34.26 -66.29
N VAL A 41 -42.02 34.12 -66.33
CA VAL A 41 -41.28 33.20 -65.45
C VAL A 41 -40.96 33.93 -64.15
N ILE A 42 -41.56 33.48 -63.05
CA ILE A 42 -41.25 33.95 -61.70
C ILE A 42 -40.05 33.15 -61.20
N PRO A 43 -38.94 33.79 -60.79
CA PRO A 43 -37.77 33.07 -60.31
C PRO A 43 -38.00 32.45 -58.93
N ALA A 44 -37.26 31.37 -58.65
CA ALA A 44 -37.28 30.71 -57.34
C ALA A 44 -36.72 31.64 -56.25
N LYS A 45 -37.37 31.70 -55.09
CA LYS A 45 -36.88 32.44 -53.93
C LYS A 45 -36.03 31.54 -53.02
N TYR A 46 -34.93 32.10 -52.50
CA TYR A 46 -33.99 31.43 -51.60
C TYR A 46 -33.74 32.29 -50.38
N GLU A 47 -33.61 31.66 -49.22
CA GLU A 47 -33.06 32.25 -48.01
C GLU A 47 -31.68 31.66 -47.70
N THR A 48 -30.84 32.45 -47.05
CA THR A 48 -29.56 31.97 -46.52
C THR A 48 -29.76 31.62 -45.05
N VAL A 49 -29.52 30.37 -44.70
CA VAL A 49 -29.62 29.88 -43.32
C VAL A 49 -28.23 29.49 -42.85
N ASP A 50 -27.90 29.87 -41.62
CA ASP A 50 -26.67 29.48 -40.97
C ASP A 50 -26.81 28.06 -40.38
N GLU A 51 -25.98 27.13 -40.85
CA GLU A 51 -25.87 25.77 -40.31
C GLU A 51 -24.57 25.65 -39.51
N LYS A 52 -24.67 25.33 -38.22
CA LYS A 52 -23.50 25.10 -37.34
C LYS A 52 -22.98 23.69 -37.58
N ILE A 53 -21.74 23.59 -38.04
CA ILE A 53 -21.11 22.31 -38.36
C ILE A 53 -19.94 22.08 -37.42
N LEU A 54 -19.90 20.88 -36.83
CA LEU A 54 -18.85 20.45 -35.92
C LEU A 54 -17.55 20.21 -36.70
N VAL A 55 -16.52 21.01 -36.44
CA VAL A 55 -15.21 20.88 -37.11
C VAL A 55 -14.21 20.12 -36.24
N LYS A 56 -14.34 20.24 -34.91
CA LYS A 56 -13.50 19.53 -33.96
C LYS A 56 -14.34 19.08 -32.78
N GLU A 57 -14.30 17.79 -32.50
CA GLU A 57 -15.07 17.22 -31.40
C GLU A 57 -14.52 17.65 -30.03
N ALA A 58 -15.40 17.67 -29.02
CA ALA A 58 -14.97 17.85 -27.66
C ALA A 58 -14.04 16.69 -27.27
N SER A 59 -12.98 17.00 -26.54
CA SER A 59 -12.03 16.01 -26.04
C SER A 59 -11.65 16.32 -24.60
N GLN A 60 -10.82 15.47 -24.00
CA GLN A 60 -10.35 15.67 -22.64
C GLN A 60 -8.83 15.54 -22.63
N LYS A 61 -8.18 16.38 -21.82
CA LYS A 61 -6.77 16.25 -21.48
C LYS A 61 -6.66 15.68 -20.06
N ILE A 62 -5.76 14.73 -19.83
CA ILE A 62 -5.60 14.09 -18.52
C ILE A 62 -4.30 14.56 -17.89
N ASN A 63 -4.39 15.43 -16.88
CA ASN A 63 -3.23 15.83 -16.10
C ASN A 63 -3.04 14.87 -14.93
N ILE A 64 -1.84 14.31 -14.80
CA ILE A 64 -1.49 13.34 -13.75
C ILE A 64 -0.68 14.06 -12.67
N ILE A 65 -1.20 14.09 -11.45
CA ILE A 65 -0.45 14.53 -10.26
C ILE A 65 0.19 13.28 -9.64
N PRO A 66 1.53 13.21 -9.54
CA PRO A 66 2.20 12.04 -8.99
C PRO A 66 1.91 11.86 -7.50
N ALA A 67 1.98 10.61 -7.03
CA ALA A 67 1.91 10.30 -5.61
C ALA A 67 3.05 10.99 -4.85
N LYS A 68 2.77 11.45 -3.62
CA LYS A 68 3.77 12.08 -2.74
C LYS A 68 4.14 11.13 -1.60
N TYR A 69 5.42 11.13 -1.26
CA TYR A 69 6.00 10.30 -0.22
C TYR A 69 6.72 11.17 0.80
N GLU A 70 6.66 10.76 2.06
CA GLU A 70 7.36 11.39 3.17
C GLU A 70 8.20 10.36 3.91
N TRP A 71 9.37 10.78 4.39
CA TRP A 71 10.23 9.93 5.21
C TRP A 71 9.76 9.91 6.66
N LYS A 72 9.45 8.72 7.17
CA LYS A 72 9.13 8.49 8.59
C LYS A 72 10.16 7.57 9.22
N GLU A 73 10.51 7.82 10.48
CA GLU A 73 11.38 6.96 11.25
C GLU A 73 10.58 5.85 11.92
N GLU A 74 11.01 4.59 11.72
CA GLU A 74 10.44 3.41 12.36
C GLU A 74 11.51 2.69 13.18
N ARG A 75 11.21 2.41 14.46
CA ARG A 75 12.13 1.71 15.35
C ARG A 75 11.91 0.20 15.28
N VAL A 76 12.89 -0.52 14.76
CA VAL A 76 12.86 -1.98 14.70
C VAL A 76 13.64 -2.56 15.87
N LYS A 77 13.01 -3.41 16.68
CA LYS A 77 13.66 -4.16 17.76
C LYS A 77 14.62 -5.19 17.15
N VAL A 78 15.92 -5.00 17.36
CA VAL A 78 16.97 -5.88 16.79
C VAL A 78 17.36 -6.99 17.75
N THR A 79 17.40 -6.69 19.04
CA THR A 79 17.66 -7.67 20.10
C THR A 79 16.59 -7.51 21.17
N PRO A 80 15.86 -8.56 21.55
CA PRO A 80 14.90 -8.50 22.64
C PRO A 80 15.60 -8.29 23.98
N SER A 81 14.88 -7.76 24.96
CA SER A 81 15.36 -7.72 26.34
C SER A 81 15.60 -9.14 26.82
N SER A 82 16.61 -9.33 27.64
CA SER A 82 16.98 -10.65 28.17
C SER A 82 17.55 -10.52 29.56
N LYS A 83 17.55 -11.64 30.30
CA LYS A 83 18.07 -11.68 31.65
C LYS A 83 19.44 -12.35 31.65
N LYS A 84 20.41 -11.71 32.32
CA LYS A 84 21.71 -12.30 32.64
C LYS A 84 21.71 -12.74 34.08
N ILE A 85 21.88 -14.04 34.31
CA ILE A 85 22.01 -14.62 35.64
C ILE A 85 23.50 -14.63 36.02
N ILE A 86 23.84 -14.05 37.17
CA ILE A 86 25.19 -14.06 37.73
C ILE A 86 25.16 -14.96 38.98
N ALA A 87 25.96 -16.04 38.97
CA ALA A 87 26.10 -16.93 40.12
C ALA A 87 27.04 -16.31 41.17
N ILE A 88 26.55 -16.17 42.40
CA ILE A 88 27.32 -15.74 43.56
C ILE A 88 27.73 -17.01 44.33
N PRO A 89 29.03 -17.30 44.45
CA PRO A 89 29.49 -18.53 45.09
C PRO A 89 29.16 -18.53 46.60
N PRO A 90 28.97 -19.73 47.20
CA PRO A 90 28.75 -19.85 48.64
C PRO A 90 30.00 -19.41 49.42
N LYS A 91 29.79 -18.82 50.60
CA LYS A 91 30.88 -18.46 51.52
C LYS A 91 30.95 -19.49 52.64
N TYR A 92 32.18 -19.91 52.96
CA TYR A 92 32.45 -20.90 53.99
C TYR A 92 33.31 -20.30 55.10
N LYS A 93 33.01 -20.65 56.35
CA LYS A 93 33.80 -20.29 57.53
C LYS A 93 34.37 -21.54 58.19
N THR A 94 35.62 -21.47 58.64
CA THR A 94 36.24 -22.58 59.39
C THR A 94 35.97 -22.40 60.88
N VAL A 95 35.26 -23.35 61.48
CA VAL A 95 34.99 -23.43 62.93
C VAL A 95 35.91 -24.49 63.53
N VAL A 96 36.62 -24.15 64.61
CA VAL A 96 37.50 -25.09 65.31
C VAL A 96 36.74 -25.67 66.50
N GLU A 97 36.41 -26.96 66.43
CA GLU A 97 35.76 -27.69 67.51
C GLU A 97 36.83 -28.49 68.26
N THR A 98 36.88 -28.32 69.58
CA THR A 98 37.86 -29.04 70.43
C THR A 98 37.16 -30.26 71.00
N ILE A 99 37.51 -31.44 70.50
CA ILE A 99 36.99 -32.69 71.03
C ILE A 99 37.94 -33.17 72.12
N GLU A 100 37.40 -33.34 73.32
CA GLU A 100 38.13 -33.88 74.47
C GLU A 100 38.36 -35.37 74.25
N LEU A 101 39.62 -35.78 74.16
CA LEU A 101 39.97 -37.18 73.98
C LEU A 101 40.08 -37.89 75.34
N ARG A 102 40.53 -37.19 76.40
CA ARG A 102 40.69 -37.71 77.77
C ARG A 102 40.62 -36.61 78.86
N PRO A 103 39.87 -36.81 79.97
CA PRO A 103 39.76 -35.84 81.07
C PRO A 103 40.95 -35.84 82.05
N ALA A 104 41.18 -34.73 82.74
CA ALA A 104 42.19 -34.57 83.79
C ALA A 104 41.79 -35.31 85.09
N LYS A 105 42.75 -36.00 85.71
CA LYS A 105 42.52 -36.76 86.96
C LYS A 105 43.77 -36.83 87.83
N LYS A 106 43.58 -36.86 89.17
CA LYS A 106 44.62 -37.25 90.14
C LYS A 106 44.83 -38.76 90.06
N ILE A 107 46.07 -39.21 89.88
CA ILE A 107 46.34 -40.62 89.61
C ILE A 107 47.59 -41.06 90.35
N TRP A 108 47.43 -42.08 91.19
CA TRP A 108 48.55 -42.90 91.64
C TRP A 108 49.31 -43.40 90.41
N ARG A 109 50.63 -43.47 90.47
CA ARG A 109 51.53 -43.88 89.39
C ARG A 109 52.58 -44.88 89.86
N THR A 110 53.19 -45.61 88.95
CA THR A 110 54.17 -46.67 89.24
C THR A 110 55.54 -46.13 89.68
N SER A 111 55.74 -44.81 89.68
CA SER A 111 56.87 -44.13 90.31
C SER A 111 56.63 -42.62 90.37
N LEU A 112 57.49 -41.90 91.10
CA LEU A 112 57.50 -40.43 91.14
C LEU A 112 58.12 -39.77 89.88
N LYS A 113 58.66 -40.56 88.94
CA LYS A 113 59.24 -40.01 87.71
C LYS A 113 58.14 -39.45 86.79
N ARG A 114 58.44 -38.31 86.14
CA ARG A 114 57.58 -37.71 85.11
C ARG A 114 57.34 -38.75 84.00
N GLY A 115 56.07 -39.14 83.79
CA GLY A 115 55.70 -40.16 82.79
C GLY A 115 55.50 -41.58 83.33
N ALA A 116 55.56 -41.82 84.65
CA ALA A 116 55.25 -43.12 85.23
C ALA A 116 53.81 -43.60 84.92
N ALA A 117 53.57 -44.91 84.89
CA ALA A 117 52.26 -45.44 84.51
C ALA A 117 51.25 -45.22 85.63
N PRO A 118 50.00 -44.78 85.39
CA PRO A 118 48.99 -44.70 86.44
C PRO A 118 48.65 -46.07 87.02
N VAL A 119 48.31 -46.08 88.30
CA VAL A 119 48.02 -47.22 89.16
C VAL A 119 46.51 -47.37 89.21
N SER A 120 46.02 -48.58 88.95
CA SER A 120 44.58 -48.81 88.80
C SER A 120 43.84 -48.71 90.14
N LYS A 121 42.52 -48.53 90.07
CA LYS A 121 41.68 -48.38 91.28
C LYS A 121 41.51 -49.72 91.97
N GLU A 122 41.49 -50.80 91.19
CA GLU A 122 41.50 -52.19 91.62
C GLU A 122 42.81 -52.54 92.31
N ILE A 123 43.95 -52.04 91.80
CA ILE A 123 45.23 -52.11 92.48
C ILE A 123 45.18 -51.37 93.82
N LEU A 124 44.61 -50.16 93.87
CA LEU A 124 44.52 -49.39 95.11
C LEU A 124 43.55 -50.02 96.10
N VAL A 125 42.42 -50.54 95.62
CA VAL A 125 41.44 -51.26 96.42
C VAL A 125 41.98 -52.62 96.85
N ALA A 126 42.73 -53.34 96.01
CA ALA A 126 43.42 -54.59 96.32
C ALA A 126 44.54 -54.34 97.31
N ALA A 127 45.38 -53.32 97.11
CA ALA A 127 46.37 -52.86 98.08
C ALA A 127 45.68 -52.59 99.42
N LYS A 128 44.58 -51.84 99.42
CA LYS A 128 43.82 -51.51 100.64
C LYS A 128 43.15 -52.74 101.29
N LEU A 129 42.49 -53.60 100.53
CA LEU A 129 41.86 -54.84 100.98
C LEU A 129 42.89 -55.89 101.42
N LYS A 130 44.12 -55.79 100.94
CA LYS A 130 45.27 -56.61 101.32
C LYS A 130 46.22 -55.89 102.31
N GLY A 131 45.81 -54.78 102.92
CA GLY A 131 46.46 -54.17 104.11
C GLY A 131 47.23 -52.84 103.94
N VAL A 132 47.14 -52.14 102.81
CA VAL A 132 47.88 -50.88 102.53
C VAL A 132 47.06 -49.62 102.85
N ASP A 133 47.59 -48.68 103.64
CA ASP A 133 46.92 -47.42 104.01
C ASP A 133 47.07 -46.30 102.96
N LEU A 134 46.04 -46.12 102.15
CA LEU A 134 46.01 -45.15 101.05
C LEU A 134 45.45 -43.76 101.40
N LYS A 135 44.80 -43.59 102.55
CA LYS A 135 44.13 -42.31 102.90
C LYS A 135 45.07 -41.32 103.59
N ASN A 136 45.96 -41.83 104.44
CA ASN A 136 46.92 -41.01 105.21
C ASN A 136 48.32 -40.97 104.57
N SER A 137 48.47 -41.52 103.36
CA SER A 137 49.73 -41.52 102.63
C SER A 137 50.06 -40.13 102.08
N THR A 138 51.22 -39.59 102.45
CA THR A 138 51.76 -38.33 101.93
C THR A 138 52.35 -38.50 100.53
N SER A 139 52.43 -37.40 99.77
CA SER A 139 53.05 -37.42 98.43
C SER A 139 54.52 -37.85 98.54
N GLY A 140 54.87 -39.04 97.99
CA GLY A 140 56.24 -39.57 98.02
C GLY A 140 56.39 -41.06 98.41
N THR A 141 55.39 -41.69 99.02
CA THR A 141 55.44 -43.07 99.57
C THR A 141 55.17 -44.15 98.52
N CYS A 142 55.81 -45.35 98.59
CA CYS A 142 55.58 -46.42 97.60
C CYS A 142 55.60 -47.92 98.07
N TYR A 143 54.80 -48.78 97.42
CA TYR A 143 54.58 -50.24 97.66
C TYR A 143 54.77 -51.06 96.35
N LYS A 144 54.91 -52.42 96.32
CA LYS A 144 55.11 -53.26 95.09
C LYS A 144 54.05 -54.38 94.87
N GLU A 145 53.69 -54.68 93.62
CA GLU A 145 52.66 -55.70 93.26
C GLU A 145 53.03 -56.69 92.15
N TYR A 146 52.27 -57.80 92.05
CA TYR A 146 52.38 -58.96 91.12
C TYR A 146 51.03 -59.20 90.32
N TYR A 147 50.99 -59.51 88.98
CA TYR A 147 49.76 -59.49 88.07
C TYR A 147 49.77 -60.29 86.74
N THR A 148 48.59 -60.40 86.06
CA THR A 148 48.32 -60.89 84.66
C THR A 148 47.54 -59.90 83.69
N PRO A 149 47.90 -59.67 82.40
CA PRO A 149 47.56 -58.44 81.58
C PRO A 149 46.18 -58.30 80.86
N GLU A 150 45.80 -57.04 80.51
CA GLU A 150 44.54 -56.58 79.85
C GLU A 150 44.51 -56.63 78.29
N LYS A 151 43.30 -56.63 77.67
CA LYS A 151 43.06 -56.58 76.20
C LYS A 151 42.06 -55.47 75.77
N TYR A 152 42.27 -54.87 74.60
CA TYR A 152 41.47 -53.74 74.04
C TYR A 152 40.96 -54.02 72.62
N LYS A 153 39.81 -53.44 72.25
CA LYS A 153 39.24 -53.44 70.88
C LYS A 153 39.10 -52.02 70.31
N VAL A 154 39.34 -51.87 69.00
CA VAL A 154 39.21 -50.60 68.26
C VAL A 154 37.80 -50.50 67.67
N VAL A 155 37.14 -49.34 67.85
CA VAL A 155 35.84 -48.99 67.26
C VAL A 155 36.02 -47.73 66.41
N THR A 156 35.50 -47.73 65.19
CA THR A 156 35.58 -46.59 64.25
C THR A 156 34.27 -45.79 64.22
N GLU A 157 34.37 -44.46 64.24
CA GLU A 157 33.24 -43.54 64.11
C GLU A 157 33.48 -42.54 62.96
N ASP A 158 32.45 -42.30 62.13
CA ASP A 158 32.49 -41.37 60.98
C ASP A 158 32.05 -39.96 61.39
N ILE A 159 32.94 -38.97 61.26
CA ILE A 159 32.64 -37.56 61.56
C ILE A 159 32.47 -36.77 60.26
N LEU A 160 31.33 -36.11 60.10
CA LEU A 160 31.01 -35.25 58.95
C LEU A 160 31.84 -33.95 58.96
N ILE A 161 32.77 -33.80 58.01
CA ILE A 161 33.63 -32.61 57.89
C ILE A 161 32.93 -31.49 57.11
N GLN A 162 32.31 -31.86 55.99
CA GLN A 162 31.67 -30.94 55.05
C GLN A 162 30.32 -31.54 54.63
N LYS A 163 29.24 -30.78 54.83
CA LYS A 163 27.88 -31.15 54.39
C LYS A 163 27.78 -31.14 52.86
N GLU A 164 26.83 -31.90 52.34
CA GLU A 164 26.47 -31.83 50.91
C GLU A 164 26.18 -30.38 50.51
N GLY A 165 26.63 -30.00 49.32
CA GLY A 165 26.49 -28.65 48.81
C GLY A 165 25.93 -28.64 47.38
N GLU A 166 25.42 -27.49 46.96
CA GLU A 166 25.00 -27.27 45.58
C GLU A 166 25.90 -26.20 44.94
N LYS A 167 26.40 -26.49 43.74
CA LYS A 167 27.02 -25.51 42.85
C LYS A 167 26.01 -25.15 41.76
N LEU A 168 25.84 -23.86 41.50
CA LEU A 168 24.99 -23.35 40.43
C LEU A 168 25.83 -23.07 39.18
N GLU A 169 25.52 -23.72 38.07
CA GLU A 169 26.10 -23.44 36.75
C GLU A 169 25.08 -22.71 35.88
N VAL A 170 25.48 -21.57 35.32
CA VAL A 170 24.60 -20.73 34.49
C VAL A 170 24.76 -21.10 33.03
N ILE A 171 23.68 -21.56 32.40
CA ILE A 171 23.57 -21.76 30.96
C ILE A 171 23.08 -20.43 30.36
N PRO A 172 23.85 -19.78 29.47
CA PRO A 172 23.46 -18.49 28.90
C PRO A 172 22.30 -18.65 27.91
N ALA A 173 21.51 -17.58 27.75
CA ALA A 173 20.44 -17.51 26.76
C ALA A 173 20.99 -17.69 25.33
N LYS A 174 20.32 -18.52 24.52
CA LYS A 174 20.69 -18.78 23.13
C LYS A 174 19.86 -17.90 22.19
N TYR A 175 20.53 -17.30 21.20
CA TYR A 175 19.88 -16.50 20.16
C TYR A 175 20.13 -17.11 18.78
N GLU A 176 19.12 -17.01 17.92
CA GLU A 176 19.22 -17.30 16.49
C GLU A 176 19.12 -15.99 15.72
N THR A 177 19.87 -15.86 14.63
CA THR A 177 19.79 -14.68 13.76
C THR A 177 18.78 -14.95 12.66
N VAL A 178 17.69 -14.20 12.67
CA VAL A 178 16.64 -14.28 11.65
C VAL A 178 16.71 -13.02 10.78
N GLU A 179 16.53 -13.17 9.47
CA GLU A 179 16.41 -12.02 8.58
C GLU A 179 14.97 -11.49 8.59
N LYS A 180 14.80 -10.24 9.03
CA LYS A 180 13.53 -9.53 8.95
C LYS A 180 13.57 -8.55 7.78
N THR A 181 12.73 -8.79 6.78
CA THR A 181 12.55 -7.89 5.63
C THR A 181 11.67 -6.72 6.04
N ILE A 182 12.16 -5.51 5.84
CA ILE A 182 11.42 -4.26 6.08
C ILE A 182 11.24 -3.55 4.75
N GLU A 183 10.01 -3.19 4.45
CA GLU A 183 9.66 -2.37 3.29
C GLU A 183 10.14 -0.93 3.55
N VAL A 184 11.14 -0.49 2.78
CA VAL A 184 11.74 0.86 2.90
C VAL A 184 11.00 1.85 2.03
N SER A 185 10.52 1.40 0.87
CA SER A 185 9.64 2.16 0.00
C SER A 185 8.52 1.25 -0.50
N PRO A 186 7.25 1.64 -0.35
CA PRO A 186 6.14 0.85 -0.82
C PRO A 186 6.12 0.76 -2.34
N ALA A 187 5.46 -0.28 -2.84
CA ALA A 187 5.19 -0.42 -4.27
C ALA A 187 4.41 0.81 -4.75
N GLY A 188 4.99 1.51 -5.73
CA GLY A 188 4.41 2.73 -6.28
C GLY A 188 3.59 2.44 -7.53
N LYS A 189 2.68 3.35 -7.87
CA LYS A 189 2.03 3.39 -9.17
C LYS A 189 2.44 4.67 -9.88
N LYS A 190 2.98 4.53 -11.08
CA LYS A 190 3.28 5.65 -11.97
C LYS A 190 2.28 5.62 -13.12
N SER A 191 1.34 6.57 -13.12
CA SER A 191 0.45 6.76 -14.26
C SER A 191 1.18 7.57 -15.34
N VAL A 192 1.15 7.08 -16.58
CA VAL A 192 1.66 7.77 -17.77
C VAL A 192 0.47 8.15 -18.65
N GLU A 193 0.40 9.41 -19.08
CA GLU A 193 -0.64 9.90 -19.99
C GLU A 193 -0.38 9.36 -21.40
N ILE A 194 -1.38 8.71 -21.98
CA ILE A 194 -1.43 8.39 -23.40
C ILE A 194 -2.33 9.45 -24.05
N PRO A 195 -1.77 10.35 -24.87
CA PRO A 195 -2.54 11.45 -25.45
C PRO A 195 -3.60 10.94 -26.41
N ALA A 196 -4.69 11.71 -26.55
CA ALA A 196 -5.72 11.42 -27.54
C ALA A 196 -5.14 11.50 -28.96
N THR A 197 -5.53 10.56 -29.82
CA THR A 197 -5.18 10.60 -31.24
C THR A 197 -6.38 11.07 -32.06
N TYR A 198 -6.09 11.74 -33.18
CA TYR A 198 -7.11 12.37 -34.01
C TYR A 198 -7.03 11.87 -35.44
N GLU A 199 -8.18 11.83 -36.10
CA GLU A 199 -8.29 11.52 -37.52
C GLU A 199 -9.14 12.58 -38.23
N TYR A 200 -8.86 12.82 -39.50
CA TYR A 200 -9.62 13.77 -40.32
C TYR A 200 -10.60 13.00 -41.19
N ILE A 201 -11.89 13.26 -41.00
CA ILE A 201 -12.96 12.74 -41.85
C ILE A 201 -13.42 13.87 -42.76
N GLU A 202 -13.50 13.60 -44.07
CA GLU A 202 -14.04 14.56 -45.03
C GLU A 202 -15.56 14.40 -45.13
N GLU A 203 -16.29 15.45 -44.76
CA GLU A 203 -17.75 15.49 -44.88
C GLU A 203 -18.15 16.46 -45.99
N LYS A 204 -18.91 15.95 -46.97
CA LYS A 204 -19.46 16.77 -48.07
C LYS A 204 -20.79 17.37 -47.63
N ILE A 205 -20.79 18.66 -47.32
CA ILE A 205 -22.01 19.37 -46.92
C ILE A 205 -22.67 19.97 -48.15
N LEU A 206 -23.95 19.68 -48.32
CA LEU A 206 -24.79 20.22 -49.39
C LEU A 206 -25.13 21.68 -49.09
N VAL A 207 -24.47 22.60 -49.81
CA VAL A 207 -24.65 24.05 -49.64
C VAL A 207 -25.80 24.59 -50.48
N GLU A 208 -25.96 24.03 -51.68
CA GLU A 208 -27.06 24.37 -52.60
C GLU A 208 -27.60 23.07 -53.21
N LYS A 209 -28.88 22.77 -52.96
CA LYS A 209 -29.57 21.62 -53.55
C LYS A 209 -29.64 21.77 -55.07
N GLU A 210 -29.68 20.64 -55.77
CA GLU A 210 -29.97 20.64 -57.19
C GLU A 210 -31.30 21.37 -57.46
N LYS A 211 -31.31 22.17 -58.51
CA LYS A 211 -32.46 23.01 -58.85
C LYS A 211 -32.71 23.00 -60.33
N THR A 212 -33.98 23.08 -60.70
CA THR A 212 -34.41 23.27 -62.07
C THR A 212 -34.67 24.76 -62.30
N VAL A 213 -34.09 25.30 -63.36
CA VAL A 213 -34.22 26.71 -63.74
C VAL A 213 -34.63 26.77 -65.20
N TRP A 214 -35.60 27.63 -65.51
CA TRP A 214 -35.97 27.90 -66.89
C TRP A 214 -34.91 28.79 -67.55
N LYS A 215 -34.28 28.32 -68.62
CA LYS A 215 -33.38 29.10 -69.47
C LYS A 215 -33.97 29.19 -70.88
N LYS A 216 -33.68 30.28 -71.59
CA LYS A 216 -34.06 30.41 -73.01
C LYS A 216 -33.33 29.34 -73.82
N GLY A 217 -34.07 28.58 -74.63
CA GLY A 217 -33.56 27.61 -75.58
C GLY A 217 -33.33 28.27 -76.94
N ALA A 218 -32.27 27.86 -77.63
CA ALA A 218 -32.03 28.25 -79.02
C ALA A 218 -32.64 27.18 -79.94
N ASN A 219 -33.60 27.57 -80.78
CA ASN A 219 -34.08 26.76 -81.90
C ASN A 219 -34.16 27.64 -83.15
N PRO A 220 -33.70 27.18 -84.33
CA PRO A 220 -33.78 27.92 -85.59
C PRO A 220 -35.20 28.32 -86.07
N ALA A 221 -36.30 27.80 -85.49
CA ALA A 221 -37.67 28.12 -85.91
C ALA A 221 -38.24 29.48 -85.43
N GLN A 222 -37.42 30.42 -84.96
CA GLN A 222 -37.83 31.69 -84.31
C GLN A 222 -38.58 32.73 -85.18
N LYS A 223 -38.92 32.42 -86.44
CA LYS A 223 -39.56 33.38 -87.37
C LYS A 223 -41.07 33.15 -87.56
N LEU A 224 -41.83 32.90 -86.49
CA LEU A 224 -43.29 32.94 -86.54
C LEU A 224 -43.80 34.16 -85.76
N ASN A 225 -44.29 35.15 -86.50
CA ASN A 225 -44.92 36.36 -85.98
C ASN A 225 -46.16 36.00 -85.15
N GLY A 226 -46.21 36.45 -83.88
CA GLY A 226 -47.47 36.55 -83.14
C GLY A 226 -47.51 35.96 -81.74
N ALA A 227 -46.56 35.09 -81.37
CA ALA A 227 -46.42 34.65 -79.99
C ALA A 227 -45.05 35.08 -79.47
N THR A 228 -45.00 35.72 -78.30
CA THR A 228 -43.79 35.87 -77.48
C THR A 228 -43.31 34.52 -76.92
N GLY A 229 -43.47 33.45 -77.70
CA GLY A 229 -43.11 32.07 -77.41
C GLY A 229 -41.61 31.87 -77.48
N GLU A 230 -40.88 32.59 -76.62
CA GLU A 230 -39.51 32.22 -76.28
C GLU A 230 -39.56 30.80 -75.72
N ILE A 231 -38.98 29.84 -76.45
CA ILE A 231 -38.89 28.45 -76.00
C ILE A 231 -38.02 28.46 -74.74
N MET A 232 -38.61 28.10 -73.61
CA MET A 232 -37.91 27.98 -72.34
C MET A 232 -37.62 26.52 -72.06
N CYS A 233 -36.35 26.17 -71.89
CA CYS A 233 -35.91 24.84 -71.50
C CYS A 233 -35.73 24.78 -69.98
N LEU A 234 -36.36 23.80 -69.34
CA LEU A 234 -36.13 23.52 -67.93
C LEU A 234 -34.79 22.78 -67.80
N VAL A 235 -33.73 23.49 -67.40
CA VAL A 235 -32.41 22.87 -67.22
C VAL A 235 -32.17 22.53 -65.76
N LYS A 236 -31.57 21.36 -65.52
CA LYS A 236 -31.15 20.92 -64.18
C LYS A 236 -29.77 21.51 -63.88
N VAL A 237 -29.68 22.32 -62.83
CA VAL A 237 -28.42 22.83 -62.28
C VAL A 237 -27.98 21.86 -61.16
N PRO A 238 -26.76 21.29 -61.24
CA PRO A 238 -26.31 20.30 -60.26
C PRO A 238 -26.16 20.91 -58.87
N ALA A 239 -26.30 20.06 -57.85
CA ALA A 239 -26.07 20.42 -56.46
C ALA A 239 -24.61 20.87 -56.24
N LYS A 240 -24.42 21.90 -55.39
CA LYS A 240 -23.09 22.35 -54.98
C LYS A 240 -22.78 21.86 -53.57
N TYR A 241 -21.62 21.25 -53.43
CA TYR A 241 -21.12 20.73 -52.15
C TYR A 241 -19.92 21.53 -51.68
N LYS A 242 -19.75 21.62 -50.36
CA LYS A 242 -18.54 22.12 -49.72
C LYS A 242 -17.96 21.00 -48.87
N THR A 243 -16.73 20.62 -49.15
CA THR A 243 -16.02 19.62 -48.34
C THR A 243 -15.46 20.31 -47.10
N ILE A 244 -15.77 19.76 -45.92
CA ILE A 244 -15.19 20.19 -44.65
C ILE A 244 -14.40 19.02 -44.07
N LYS A 245 -13.19 19.31 -43.61
CA LYS A 245 -12.37 18.36 -42.85
C LYS A 245 -12.78 18.43 -41.39
N LYS A 246 -13.44 17.38 -40.89
CA LYS A 246 -13.82 17.21 -39.48
C LYS A 246 -12.72 16.45 -38.76
N LYS A 247 -12.15 17.04 -37.70
CA LYS A 247 -11.18 16.39 -36.81
C LYS A 247 -11.92 15.65 -35.70
N VAL A 248 -11.98 14.33 -35.80
CA VAL A 248 -12.64 13.46 -34.81
C VAL A 248 -11.62 12.81 -33.89
N VAL A 249 -12.04 12.47 -32.67
CA VAL A 249 -11.20 11.73 -31.72
C VAL A 249 -11.20 10.26 -32.12
N LYS A 250 -10.05 9.74 -32.57
CA LYS A 250 -9.90 8.33 -32.96
C LYS A 250 -9.76 7.44 -31.73
N THR A 251 -8.85 7.82 -30.83
CA THR A 251 -8.69 7.18 -29.51
C THR A 251 -8.69 8.28 -28.44
N PRO A 252 -9.54 8.17 -27.40
CA PRO A 252 -9.56 9.15 -26.34
C PRO A 252 -8.26 9.12 -25.54
N ALA A 253 -7.94 10.22 -24.85
CA ALA A 253 -6.83 10.25 -23.91
C ALA A 253 -7.09 9.21 -22.81
N THR A 254 -6.09 8.38 -22.52
CA THR A 254 -6.17 7.33 -21.50
C THR A 254 -4.91 7.35 -20.65
N THR A 255 -4.96 6.73 -19.48
CA THR A 255 -3.81 6.59 -18.59
C THR A 255 -3.36 5.14 -18.55
N LYS A 256 -2.04 4.92 -18.59
CA LYS A 256 -1.43 3.60 -18.37
C LYS A 256 -0.74 3.60 -17.02
N VAL A 257 -1.12 2.67 -16.15
CA VAL A 257 -0.51 2.49 -14.83
C VAL A 257 0.68 1.54 -14.96
N ILE A 258 1.86 2.03 -14.61
CA ILE A 258 3.09 1.24 -14.48
C ILE A 258 3.32 0.99 -12.98
N THR A 259 3.46 -0.27 -12.60
CA THR A 259 3.78 -0.67 -11.22
C THR A 259 5.29 -0.54 -11.00
N ILE A 260 5.67 0.18 -9.94
CA ILE A 260 7.05 0.27 -9.45
C ILE A 260 7.14 -0.68 -8.25
N PRO A 261 8.01 -1.69 -8.27
CA PRO A 261 8.11 -2.67 -7.19
C PRO A 261 8.53 -2.01 -5.88
N ALA A 262 8.09 -2.57 -4.75
CA ALA A 262 8.50 -2.13 -3.43
C ALA A 262 10.00 -2.37 -3.23
N VAL A 263 10.69 -1.38 -2.63
CA VAL A 263 12.09 -1.54 -2.24
C VAL A 263 12.14 -2.04 -0.81
N THR A 264 12.66 -3.24 -0.62
CA THR A 264 12.79 -3.88 0.69
C THR A 264 14.25 -3.92 1.14
N LYS A 265 14.47 -3.95 2.45
CA LYS A 265 15.79 -4.08 3.08
C LYS A 265 15.72 -5.16 4.14
N SER A 266 16.60 -6.14 4.07
CA SER A 266 16.75 -7.15 5.12
C SER A 266 17.56 -6.60 6.29
N ILE A 267 17.07 -6.82 7.50
CA ILE A 267 17.79 -6.53 8.74
C ILE A 267 17.88 -7.81 9.55
N LYS A 268 19.09 -8.17 9.95
CA LYS A 268 19.36 -9.30 10.83
C LYS A 268 18.90 -8.97 12.25
N VAL A 269 17.91 -9.69 12.75
CA VAL A 269 17.38 -9.57 14.11
C VAL A 269 17.72 -10.83 14.91
N LYS A 270 18.09 -10.66 16.18
CA LYS A 270 18.32 -11.79 17.09
C LYS A 270 16.99 -12.21 17.69
N LYS A 271 16.53 -13.43 17.38
CA LYS A 271 15.38 -14.06 18.01
C LYS A 271 15.89 -14.86 19.22
N LEU A 272 15.29 -14.63 20.38
CA LEU A 272 15.56 -15.41 21.59
C LEU A 272 15.01 -16.82 21.39
N VAL A 273 15.88 -17.84 21.48
CA VAL A 273 15.51 -19.25 21.28
C VAL A 273 15.34 -19.95 22.61
N SER A 274 16.23 -19.68 23.57
CA SER A 274 16.12 -20.20 24.94
C SER A 274 16.59 -19.14 25.92
N GLU A 275 15.90 -19.05 27.07
CA GLU A 275 16.26 -18.16 28.16
C GLU A 275 17.48 -18.69 28.93
N ALA A 276 18.07 -17.85 29.78
CA ALA A 276 19.18 -18.29 30.63
C ALA A 276 18.65 -19.21 31.73
N GLU A 277 19.30 -20.36 31.92
CA GLU A 277 18.85 -21.41 32.83
C GLU A 277 19.94 -21.73 33.87
N ILE A 278 19.52 -22.15 35.06
CA ILE A 278 20.42 -22.53 36.15
C ILE A 278 20.41 -24.04 36.28
N LYS A 279 21.57 -24.67 36.08
CA LYS A 279 21.78 -26.09 36.35
C LYS A 279 22.40 -26.27 37.73
N LYS A 280 21.74 -27.05 38.59
CA LYS A 280 22.27 -27.42 39.91
C LYS A 280 23.17 -28.65 39.79
N VAL A 281 24.39 -28.57 40.32
CA VAL A 281 25.34 -29.68 40.40
C VAL A 281 25.61 -29.98 41.88
N SER A 282 25.35 -31.20 42.32
CA SER A 282 25.55 -31.62 43.71
C SER A 282 27.03 -31.86 44.01
N ILE A 283 27.49 -31.41 45.18
CA ILE A 283 28.81 -31.67 45.75
C ILE A 283 28.61 -32.66 46.90
N PRO A 284 29.23 -33.86 46.86
CA PRO A 284 28.99 -34.89 47.87
C PRO A 284 29.55 -34.49 49.25
N ALA A 285 28.92 -35.00 50.31
CA ALA A 285 29.38 -34.82 51.69
C ALA A 285 30.71 -35.56 51.95
N VAL A 286 31.59 -34.97 52.75
CA VAL A 286 32.92 -35.52 53.08
C VAL A 286 32.99 -35.93 54.55
N TYR A 287 33.32 -37.20 54.80
CA TYR A 287 33.42 -37.81 56.13
C TYR A 287 34.87 -38.14 56.50
N LYS A 288 35.19 -38.13 57.79
CA LYS A 288 36.49 -38.57 58.35
C LYS A 288 36.29 -39.63 59.41
N LYS A 289 36.94 -40.78 59.23
CA LYS A 289 36.99 -41.86 60.23
C LYS A 289 37.93 -41.51 61.36
N ILE A 290 37.47 -41.69 62.59
CA ILE A 290 38.30 -41.62 63.79
C ILE A 290 38.20 -42.95 64.54
N GLU A 291 39.36 -43.48 64.93
CA GLU A 291 39.48 -44.69 65.73
C GLU A 291 39.44 -44.37 67.22
N LYS A 292 38.50 -45.01 67.93
CA LYS A 292 38.33 -44.96 69.38
C LYS A 292 38.60 -46.34 69.96
N ARG A 293 39.53 -46.45 70.92
CA ARG A 293 39.82 -47.72 71.61
C ARG A 293 38.95 -47.84 72.86
N ILE A 294 38.27 -48.97 73.01
CA ILE A 294 37.46 -49.30 74.19
C ILE A 294 37.94 -50.62 74.81
N LEU A 295 37.84 -50.74 76.14
CA LEU A 295 38.39 -51.83 76.95
C LEU A 295 37.50 -53.09 76.84
N GLU A 296 38.12 -54.27 76.64
CA GLU A 296 37.40 -55.54 76.39
C GLU A 296 37.48 -56.51 77.58
N SER A 297 38.60 -56.59 78.32
CA SER A 297 38.71 -57.42 79.55
C SER A 297 39.77 -56.90 80.55
N LYS A 298 39.53 -57.08 81.87
CA LYS A 298 40.37 -56.57 83.00
C LYS A 298 41.28 -57.65 83.64
N SER A 299 42.36 -57.21 84.31
CA SER A 299 43.47 -57.98 84.95
C SER A 299 43.34 -58.23 86.49
N ASP A 300 44.15 -59.13 87.10
CA ASP A 300 44.14 -59.53 88.55
C ASP A 300 45.53 -59.49 89.29
N PHE A 301 45.60 -59.19 90.63
CA PHE A 301 46.81 -58.66 91.33
C PHE A 301 47.04 -58.89 92.89
N SER A 302 48.28 -58.74 93.46
CA SER A 302 48.67 -58.81 94.93
C SER A 302 49.92 -57.97 95.41
N TRP A 303 49.99 -57.46 96.68
CA TRP A 303 50.89 -56.36 97.19
C TRP A 303 51.86 -56.64 98.39
N TYR A 304 53.08 -56.06 98.38
CA TYR A 304 54.09 -56.07 99.48
C TYR A 304 54.84 -54.72 99.65
N LYS A 305 55.26 -54.37 100.88
CA LYS A 305 56.14 -53.20 101.15
C LYS A 305 57.57 -53.49 100.68
N VAL A 306 58.26 -52.49 100.13
CA VAL A 306 59.62 -52.66 99.58
C VAL A 306 60.60 -53.09 100.70
N GLY A 307 61.08 -54.35 100.68
CA GLY A 307 62.08 -54.89 101.62
C GLY A 307 61.99 -56.38 102.05
N LEU A 308 61.02 -57.18 101.56
CA LEU A 308 60.75 -58.58 101.97
C LEU A 308 60.80 -59.57 100.77
N SER A 309 61.03 -60.89 100.99
CA SER A 309 61.20 -61.96 99.96
C SER A 309 59.90 -62.67 99.49
N ILE A 310 59.81 -63.17 98.23
CA ILE A 310 58.56 -63.63 97.52
C ILE A 310 58.77 -64.91 96.67
N ASP A 311 57.72 -65.75 96.48
CA ASP A 311 57.69 -67.03 95.72
C ASP A 311 57.73 -66.91 94.16
N LYS A 312 58.08 -68.01 93.47
CA LYS A 312 58.28 -68.09 92.00
C LYS A 312 56.98 -68.29 91.20
N GLY A 313 56.87 -67.60 90.04
CA GLY A 313 55.79 -67.79 89.04
C GLY A 313 54.90 -66.55 88.80
N TRP A 314 55.03 -65.53 89.64
CA TRP A 314 54.37 -64.25 89.46
C TRP A 314 55.28 -63.30 88.69
N ASN A 315 54.75 -62.69 87.63
CA ASN A 315 55.46 -61.61 86.99
C ASN A 315 55.41 -60.41 87.93
N TYR A 316 56.59 -59.95 88.36
CA TYR A 316 56.67 -58.61 88.92
C TYR A 316 56.07 -57.69 87.88
N THR A 317 55.01 -57.05 88.30
CA THR A 317 54.20 -56.22 87.42
C THR A 317 54.92 -54.97 86.96
N GLY A 318 56.02 -54.63 87.64
CA GLY A 318 56.58 -53.29 87.61
C GLY A 318 55.80 -52.30 88.47
N HIS A 319 54.67 -52.66 89.06
CA HIS A 319 53.86 -51.74 89.85
C HIS A 319 54.57 -51.44 91.16
N LYS A 320 54.92 -50.16 91.28
CA LYS A 320 55.35 -49.51 92.51
C LYS A 320 54.44 -48.29 92.75
N ILE A 321 53.44 -48.31 93.62
CA ILE A 321 52.46 -47.18 93.65
C ILE A 321 53.04 -45.94 94.32
N CYS A 322 52.92 -44.77 93.71
CA CYS A 322 53.35 -43.47 94.21
C CYS A 322 52.38 -42.39 93.68
N LEU A 323 51.90 -41.46 94.50
CA LEU A 323 50.83 -40.51 94.11
C LEU A 323 51.34 -39.33 93.25
N VAL A 324 50.69 -38.98 92.11
CA VAL A 324 50.96 -37.75 91.33
C VAL A 324 49.73 -37.16 90.56
N GLU A 325 49.89 -36.00 89.90
CA GLU A 325 48.84 -35.34 89.08
C GLU A 325 49.10 -35.46 87.54
N LYS A 326 48.04 -35.62 86.70
CA LYS A 326 48.13 -35.68 85.21
C LYS A 326 47.09 -34.73 84.54
N GLY A 327 47.52 -33.90 83.59
CA GLY A 327 46.66 -32.98 82.80
C GLY A 327 45.90 -33.64 81.62
N ALA A 328 44.88 -32.96 81.10
CA ALA A 328 43.97 -33.43 80.03
C ALA A 328 44.60 -33.39 78.61
N GLU A 329 44.12 -34.26 77.71
CA GLU A 329 44.53 -34.34 76.29
C GLU A 329 43.33 -34.05 75.38
N SER A 330 43.41 -33.01 74.55
CA SER A 330 42.36 -32.62 73.59
C SER A 330 42.92 -32.49 72.17
N LYS A 331 42.07 -32.70 71.16
CA LYS A 331 42.45 -32.52 69.74
C LYS A 331 41.49 -31.56 69.05
N LYS A 332 42.05 -30.53 68.43
CA LYS A 332 41.29 -29.53 67.66
C LYS A 332 40.98 -30.07 66.27
N ILE A 333 39.72 -30.03 65.86
CA ILE A 333 39.27 -30.38 64.52
C ILE A 333 38.74 -29.11 63.84
N LYS A 334 39.16 -28.88 62.60
CA LYS A 334 38.66 -27.78 61.76
C LYS A 334 37.45 -28.29 60.96
N LYS A 335 36.28 -27.69 61.17
CA LYS A 335 35.03 -27.94 60.44
C LYS A 335 34.75 -26.76 59.51
N VAL A 336 34.40 -27.03 58.26
CA VAL A 336 34.05 -25.99 57.29
C VAL A 336 32.52 -25.86 57.28
N LEU A 337 32.00 -24.77 57.83
CA LEU A 337 30.57 -24.50 57.92
C LEU A 337 30.15 -23.53 56.80
N LEU A 338 29.06 -23.85 56.12
CA LEU A 338 28.41 -22.98 55.13
C LEU A 338 27.83 -21.75 55.85
N GLU A 339 28.30 -20.56 55.49
CA GLU A 339 27.86 -19.30 56.09
C GLU A 339 26.73 -18.66 55.28
N THR A 340 26.92 -18.53 53.97
CA THR A 340 25.87 -18.10 53.04
C THR A 340 25.76 -19.09 51.89
N PRO A 341 24.55 -19.58 51.57
CA PRO A 341 24.35 -20.49 50.44
C PRO A 341 24.64 -19.80 49.11
N ALA A 342 24.86 -20.60 48.06
CA ALA A 342 24.99 -20.07 46.70
C ALA A 342 23.70 -19.36 46.31
N THR A 343 23.80 -18.13 45.81
CA THR A 343 22.65 -17.33 45.35
C THR A 343 22.89 -16.83 43.94
N THR A 344 21.82 -16.42 43.27
CA THR A 344 21.88 -15.82 41.93
C THR A 344 21.41 -14.38 41.99
N LYS A 345 21.99 -13.55 41.11
CA LYS A 345 21.52 -12.19 40.84
C LYS A 345 21.09 -12.10 39.39
N GLU A 346 19.83 -11.72 39.16
CA GLU A 346 19.32 -11.41 37.83
C GLU A 346 19.64 -9.95 37.47
N VAL A 347 20.18 -9.73 36.26
CA VAL A 347 20.40 -8.41 35.69
C VAL A 347 19.67 -8.33 34.35
N GLU A 348 18.76 -7.37 34.21
CA GLU A 348 18.05 -7.14 32.95
C GLU A 348 18.95 -6.42 31.93
N ILE A 349 19.08 -7.01 30.75
CA ILE A 349 19.72 -6.39 29.59
C ILE A 349 18.61 -5.82 28.71
N PRO A 350 18.54 -4.48 28.53
CA PRO A 350 17.46 -3.84 27.81
C PRO A 350 17.47 -4.21 26.32
N ALA A 351 16.29 -4.17 25.69
CA ALA A 351 16.15 -4.40 24.26
C ALA A 351 16.86 -3.30 23.45
N THR A 352 17.59 -3.68 22.40
CA THR A 352 18.25 -2.72 21.50
C THR A 352 17.41 -2.50 20.25
N PHE A 353 17.20 -1.24 19.86
CA PHE A 353 16.43 -0.84 18.68
C PHE A 353 17.34 -0.25 17.61
N LYS A 354 16.99 -0.43 16.34
CA LYS A 354 17.60 0.24 15.20
C LYS A 354 16.52 1.07 14.50
N THR A 355 16.81 2.35 14.28
CA THR A 355 15.92 3.25 13.55
C THR A 355 16.16 3.09 12.06
N VAL A 356 15.08 2.92 11.30
CA VAL A 356 15.09 2.82 9.84
C VAL A 356 14.19 3.92 9.30
N LYS A 357 14.68 4.70 8.34
CA LYS A 357 13.86 5.65 7.60
C LYS A 357 13.07 4.88 6.54
N VAL A 358 11.75 4.92 6.63
CA VAL A 358 10.82 4.31 5.68
C VAL A 358 10.03 5.40 4.98
N GLN A 359 9.81 5.28 3.67
CA GLN A 359 8.90 6.18 2.96
C GLN A 359 7.46 5.74 3.21
N LYS A 360 6.60 6.68 3.62
CA LYS A 360 5.16 6.49 3.67
C LYS A 360 4.50 7.33 2.58
N MET A 361 3.59 6.71 1.84
CA MET A 361 2.78 7.42 0.86
C MET A 361 1.76 8.28 1.61
N ILE A 362 1.80 9.58 1.38
CA ILE A 362 0.90 10.55 2.04
C ILE A 362 -0.21 11.03 1.11
N SER A 363 -0.02 10.92 -0.21
CA SER A 363 -1.08 11.16 -1.18
C SER A 363 -0.93 10.25 -2.38
N ASP A 364 -2.03 9.60 -2.77
CA ASP A 364 -2.08 8.76 -3.96
C ASP A 364 -2.03 9.61 -5.26
N VAL A 365 -1.80 8.94 -6.38
CA VAL A 365 -1.87 9.54 -7.72
C VAL A 365 -3.26 10.11 -7.98
N LYS A 366 -3.34 11.34 -8.49
CA LYS A 366 -4.61 11.99 -8.83
C LYS A 366 -4.66 12.28 -10.32
N GLU A 367 -5.78 11.92 -10.95
CA GLU A 367 -6.08 12.23 -12.34
C GLU A 367 -7.04 13.41 -12.42
N ILE A 368 -6.64 14.47 -13.11
CA ILE A 368 -7.49 15.65 -13.37
C ILE A 368 -7.85 15.66 -14.85
N LYS A 369 -9.14 15.50 -15.15
CA LYS A 369 -9.69 15.56 -16.51
C LYS A 369 -10.08 17.01 -16.83
N VAL A 370 -9.38 17.63 -17.77
CA VAL A 370 -9.68 18.98 -18.25
C VAL A 370 -10.48 18.89 -19.56
N PRO A 371 -11.74 19.37 -19.60
CA PRO A 371 -12.55 19.31 -20.81
C PRO A 371 -12.09 20.33 -21.86
N ILE A 372 -11.86 19.87 -23.09
CA ILE A 372 -11.61 20.70 -24.28
C ILE A 372 -12.92 20.78 -25.05
N LYS A 373 -13.48 21.99 -25.17
CA LYS A 373 -14.76 22.24 -25.85
C LYS A 373 -14.65 21.94 -27.35
N ALA A 374 -15.77 21.54 -27.94
CA ALA A 374 -15.91 21.34 -29.37
C ALA A 374 -15.82 22.67 -30.12
N GLU A 375 -15.25 22.66 -31.33
CA GLU A 375 -15.18 23.84 -32.21
C GLU A 375 -16.16 23.68 -33.38
N TYR A 376 -16.94 24.73 -33.62
CA TYR A 376 -17.95 24.78 -34.67
C TYR A 376 -17.59 25.84 -35.70
N LYS A 377 -17.94 25.56 -36.96
CA LYS A 377 -17.88 26.51 -38.06
C LYS A 377 -19.29 26.74 -38.60
N ILE A 378 -19.62 28.00 -38.82
CA ILE A 378 -20.89 28.38 -39.44
C ILE A 378 -20.72 28.28 -40.95
N VAL A 379 -21.62 27.56 -41.61
CA VAL A 379 -21.69 27.47 -43.06
C VAL A 379 -23.04 28.02 -43.51
N GLN A 380 -22.99 28.99 -44.42
CA GLN A 380 -24.19 29.56 -45.04
C GLN A 380 -24.74 28.58 -46.08
N LYS A 381 -25.99 28.19 -45.91
CA LYS A 381 -26.71 27.25 -46.79
C LYS A 381 -27.88 27.96 -47.45
N ARG A 382 -28.01 27.79 -48.77
CA ARG A 382 -29.16 28.33 -49.50
C ARG A 382 -30.33 27.36 -49.41
N LYS A 383 -31.37 27.75 -48.67
CA LYS A 383 -32.62 26.99 -48.57
C LYS A 383 -33.64 27.57 -49.55
N LYS A 384 -34.19 26.70 -50.40
CA LYS A 384 -35.22 27.07 -51.38
C LYS A 384 -36.54 27.28 -50.67
N ILE A 385 -37.12 28.47 -50.79
CA ILE A 385 -38.44 28.81 -50.24
C ILE A 385 -39.53 28.46 -51.25
N SER A 386 -39.32 28.78 -52.53
CA SER A 386 -40.28 28.50 -53.61
C SER A 386 -39.59 28.07 -54.90
N SER A 387 -40.28 27.28 -55.73
CA SER A 387 -39.84 26.94 -57.09
C SER A 387 -40.05 28.07 -58.08
N SER A 388 -39.24 28.07 -59.14
CA SER A 388 -39.50 28.92 -60.29
C SER A 388 -40.71 28.36 -61.03
N THR A 389 -41.69 29.23 -61.29
CA THR A 389 -42.96 28.86 -61.90
C THR A 389 -43.32 29.84 -63.00
N GLN A 390 -44.23 29.45 -63.88
CA GLN A 390 -44.86 30.35 -64.82
C GLN A 390 -46.17 30.87 -64.23
N GLY A 391 -46.41 32.17 -64.33
CA GLY A 391 -47.62 32.79 -63.82
C GLY A 391 -47.97 34.07 -64.56
N TRP A 392 -49.23 34.46 -64.50
CA TRP A 392 -49.71 35.71 -65.06
C TRP A 392 -49.22 36.89 -64.21
N LYS A 393 -48.57 37.88 -64.83
CA LYS A 393 -48.20 39.15 -64.19
C LYS A 393 -48.62 40.33 -65.06
N ARG A 394 -48.95 41.43 -64.41
CA ARG A 394 -49.22 42.71 -65.08
C ARG A 394 -47.94 43.22 -65.74
N ILE A 395 -48.01 43.47 -67.04
CA ILE A 395 -46.94 44.00 -67.87
C ILE A 395 -47.31 45.37 -68.45
N LEU A 396 -46.31 46.08 -68.93
CA LEU A 396 -46.48 47.31 -69.69
C LEU A 396 -47.29 47.03 -70.96
N CYS A 397 -48.46 47.66 -71.06
CA CYS A 397 -49.30 47.61 -72.26
C CYS A 397 -48.61 48.27 -73.45
N GLN A 398 -48.93 47.81 -74.67
CA GLN A 398 -48.48 48.46 -75.90
C GLN A 398 -48.91 49.93 -75.96
N THR A 399 -50.13 50.25 -75.51
CA THR A 399 -50.66 51.62 -75.44
C THR A 399 -49.82 52.56 -74.56
N ASN A 400 -49.18 52.03 -73.52
CA ASN A 400 -48.33 52.79 -72.61
C ASN A 400 -46.84 52.67 -72.96
N MET A 401 -46.50 51.90 -74.00
CA MET A 401 -45.14 51.65 -74.48
C MET A 401 -44.72 52.71 -75.51
N ASN A 402 -44.78 53.98 -75.11
CA ASN A 402 -44.38 55.10 -75.96
C ASN A 402 -42.87 55.41 -75.84
N GLN A 403 -42.37 56.24 -76.75
CA GLN A 403 -40.94 56.59 -76.83
C GLN A 403 -40.41 57.16 -75.51
N GLN A 404 -41.18 57.99 -74.80
CA GLN A 404 -40.76 58.58 -73.52
C GLN A 404 -40.61 57.52 -72.43
N VAL A 405 -41.51 56.54 -72.37
CA VAL A 405 -41.43 55.44 -71.41
C VAL A 405 -40.23 54.53 -71.72
N ILE A 406 -39.97 54.24 -73.00
CA ILE A 406 -38.79 53.46 -73.39
C ILE A 406 -37.49 54.21 -73.09
N LEU A 407 -37.43 55.53 -73.32
CA LEU A 407 -36.27 56.36 -72.92
C LEU A 407 -36.02 56.27 -71.41
N LYS A 408 -37.07 56.34 -70.58
CA LYS A 408 -36.95 56.15 -69.13
C LYS A 408 -36.40 54.76 -68.79
N ILE A 409 -36.87 53.71 -69.45
CA ILE A 409 -36.39 52.33 -69.25
C ILE A 409 -34.91 52.20 -69.65
N GLN A 410 -34.53 52.67 -70.84
CA GLN A 410 -33.16 52.61 -71.34
C GLN A 410 -32.19 53.38 -70.43
N ASN A 411 -32.56 54.59 -69.99
CA ASN A 411 -31.76 55.36 -69.02
C ASN A 411 -31.65 54.64 -67.68
N ALA A 412 -32.75 54.17 -67.09
CA ALA A 412 -32.72 53.46 -65.82
C ALA A 412 -31.89 52.17 -65.88
N LEU A 413 -31.90 51.45 -67.00
CA LEU A 413 -31.06 50.28 -67.22
C LEU A 413 -29.59 50.67 -67.30
N LYS A 414 -29.25 51.73 -68.05
CA LYS A 414 -27.89 52.27 -68.14
C LYS A 414 -27.37 52.70 -66.78
N ASP A 415 -28.17 53.44 -66.01
CA ASP A 415 -27.81 53.92 -64.67
C ASP A 415 -27.52 52.77 -63.71
N LYS A 416 -28.18 51.62 -63.91
CA LYS A 416 -27.92 50.39 -63.16
C LYS A 416 -26.83 49.49 -63.77
N GLY A 417 -26.12 49.97 -64.79
CA GLY A 417 -24.99 49.27 -65.42
C GLY A 417 -25.37 48.22 -66.48
N TYR A 418 -26.61 48.22 -66.97
CA TYR A 418 -27.07 47.30 -68.01
C TYR A 418 -27.03 48.00 -69.37
N ASN A 419 -26.27 47.44 -70.33
CA ASN A 419 -26.15 48.01 -71.66
C ASN A 419 -27.44 47.82 -72.48
N ALA A 420 -28.27 48.85 -72.54
CA ALA A 420 -29.52 48.88 -73.29
C ALA A 420 -29.36 49.27 -74.78
N GLY A 421 -28.13 49.49 -75.26
CA GLY A 421 -27.84 50.01 -76.60
C GLY A 421 -27.96 51.53 -76.68
N LYS A 422 -28.29 52.05 -77.86
CA LYS A 422 -28.55 53.49 -78.06
C LYS A 422 -29.80 53.90 -77.27
N ILE A 423 -29.71 55.03 -76.56
CA ILE A 423 -30.85 55.63 -75.86
C ILE A 423 -31.63 56.47 -76.86
N ASP A 424 -32.58 55.85 -77.55
CA ASP A 424 -33.36 56.43 -78.64
C ASP A 424 -34.88 56.33 -78.43
N GLY A 425 -35.30 55.65 -77.36
CA GLY A 425 -36.72 55.40 -77.07
C GLY A 425 -37.32 54.29 -77.93
N VAL A 426 -36.50 53.49 -78.60
CA VAL A 426 -36.92 52.33 -79.39
C VAL A 426 -36.62 51.05 -78.61
N LEU A 427 -37.62 50.17 -78.45
CA LEU A 427 -37.45 48.89 -77.77
C LEU A 427 -36.74 47.87 -78.68
N GLY A 428 -35.44 48.09 -78.90
CA GLY A 428 -34.57 47.27 -79.72
C GLY A 428 -34.09 45.98 -79.04
N GLY A 429 -33.31 45.17 -79.78
CA GLY A 429 -32.76 43.91 -79.28
C GLY A 429 -31.85 44.07 -78.06
N ASP A 430 -31.00 45.10 -78.05
CA ASP A 430 -30.13 45.41 -76.90
C ASP A 430 -30.94 45.81 -75.67
N THR A 431 -31.94 46.69 -75.83
CA THR A 431 -32.81 47.10 -74.73
C THR A 431 -33.57 45.89 -74.16
N ARG A 432 -34.11 45.00 -75.01
CA ARG A 432 -34.77 43.76 -74.54
C ARG A 432 -33.81 42.83 -73.79
N ARG A 433 -32.58 42.66 -74.28
CA ARG A 433 -31.55 41.87 -73.59
C ARG A 433 -31.16 42.48 -72.24
N ALA A 434 -31.06 43.81 -72.17
CA ALA A 434 -30.76 44.53 -70.95
C ALA A 434 -31.86 44.37 -69.91
N ILE A 435 -33.14 44.50 -70.30
CA ILE A 435 -34.30 44.25 -69.44
C ILE A 435 -34.28 42.82 -68.90
N ASP A 436 -34.11 41.85 -69.78
CA ASP A 436 -34.12 40.43 -69.43
C ASP A 436 -32.94 40.05 -68.52
N LYS A 437 -31.76 40.66 -68.74
CA LYS A 437 -30.61 40.52 -67.83
C LYS A 437 -30.87 41.19 -66.49
N TYR A 438 -31.41 42.41 -66.48
CA TYR A 438 -31.79 43.14 -65.27
C TYR A 438 -32.77 42.34 -64.41
N GLN A 439 -33.82 41.81 -65.04
CA GLN A 439 -34.83 41.00 -64.37
C GLN A 439 -34.23 39.76 -63.72
N ARG A 440 -33.35 39.03 -64.43
CA ARG A 440 -32.67 37.86 -63.88
C ARG A 440 -31.77 38.20 -62.70
N ASP A 441 -30.97 39.25 -62.84
CA ASP A 441 -29.98 39.62 -61.83
C ASP A 441 -30.65 40.14 -60.54
N ASN A 442 -31.85 40.71 -60.65
CA ASN A 442 -32.63 41.25 -59.53
C ASN A 442 -33.74 40.30 -59.03
N GLY A 443 -33.83 39.07 -59.54
CA GLY A 443 -34.84 38.10 -59.10
C GLY A 443 -36.28 38.52 -59.43
N LEU A 444 -36.47 39.24 -60.53
CA LEU A 444 -37.77 39.69 -61.03
C LEU A 444 -38.32 38.73 -62.08
N ALA A 445 -39.62 38.82 -62.36
CA ALA A 445 -40.24 37.99 -63.39
C ALA A 445 -39.72 38.32 -64.80
N THR A 446 -39.34 37.31 -65.59
CA THR A 446 -38.79 37.46 -66.95
C THR A 446 -39.79 37.04 -68.03
N GLY A 447 -39.65 37.55 -69.26
CA GLY A 447 -40.55 37.25 -70.39
C GLY A 447 -41.53 38.37 -70.74
N GLY A 448 -41.40 39.52 -70.08
CA GLY A 448 -42.16 40.74 -70.37
C GLY A 448 -41.75 41.88 -69.44
N ILE A 449 -42.06 43.13 -69.80
CA ILE A 449 -41.76 44.29 -68.95
C ILE A 449 -42.83 44.38 -67.87
N THR A 450 -42.65 43.67 -66.75
CA THR A 450 -43.64 43.68 -65.65
C THR A 450 -43.66 45.03 -64.93
N TYR A 451 -44.78 45.37 -64.30
CA TYR A 451 -44.82 46.56 -63.44
C TYR A 451 -43.88 46.45 -62.22
N GLU A 452 -43.62 45.22 -61.75
CA GLU A 452 -42.57 44.96 -60.77
C GLU A 452 -41.18 45.38 -61.30
N THR A 453 -40.90 45.13 -62.58
CA THR A 453 -39.66 45.57 -63.25
C THR A 453 -39.60 47.09 -63.35
N LEU A 454 -40.69 47.73 -63.77
CA LEU A 454 -40.76 49.19 -63.86
C LEU A 454 -40.56 49.86 -62.49
N ASN A 455 -41.25 49.38 -61.45
CA ASN A 455 -41.11 49.87 -60.09
C ASN A 455 -39.67 49.67 -59.57
N SER A 456 -39.06 48.52 -59.85
CA SER A 456 -37.67 48.23 -59.47
C SER A 456 -36.68 49.15 -60.19
N LEU A 457 -36.97 49.56 -61.43
CA LEU A 457 -36.22 50.57 -62.20
C LEU A 457 -36.54 52.02 -61.77
N GLY A 458 -37.45 52.23 -60.81
CA GLY A 458 -37.86 53.57 -60.36
C GLY A 458 -38.83 54.28 -61.29
N ILE A 459 -39.44 53.57 -62.23
CA ILE A 459 -40.33 54.13 -63.25
C ILE A 459 -41.78 53.96 -62.80
N LYS A 460 -42.45 55.08 -62.53
CA LYS A 460 -43.89 55.14 -62.23
C LYS A 460 -44.65 55.56 -63.48
N LEU A 461 -45.73 54.84 -63.78
CA LEU A 461 -46.60 55.06 -64.94
C LEU A 461 -48.05 55.22 -64.47
#